data_AF-A0A3P8J2E6-F1
#
_entry.id   AF-A0A3P8J2E6-F1
#
_cell.length_a   1.000
_cell.length_b   1.000
_cell.length_c   1.000
_cell.angle_alpha   90.00
_cell.angle_beta   90.00
_cell.angle_gamma   90.00
#
_symmetry.space_group_name_H-M   'P 1'
#
loop_
_entity.id
_entity.type
_entity.pdbx_description
1 polymer ?
#
loop_
_entity_poly.entity_id
_entity_poly.type
_entity_poly.pdbx_seq_one_letter_code
_entity_poly.pdbx_strand_id
1 'polypeptide(L)'
;MWKLGGWYNTADANDVLKDSNGDDYVLSKRAPAVHNGRYGGWIYLQQQVTSEKGGAGRGLSLFWHLAMNDKDTATMDYQTQIGAVYKGPFTGRPQDYIGLG
;
A
#
# COMPACT_ATOMS: atom_id res chain seq x y z
N MET A 1 -11.37 9.96 -6.00
CA MET A 1 -10.65 10.43 -4.80
C MET A 1 -9.21 9.99 -4.91
N TRP A 2 -8.27 10.89 -4.60
CA TRP A 2 -6.84 10.64 -4.68
C TRP A 2 -6.24 11.08 -3.35
N LYS A 3 -5.39 10.25 -2.76
CA LYS A 3 -4.70 10.54 -1.51
C LYS A 3 -3.25 10.09 -1.65
N LEU A 4 -2.35 10.82 -1.00
CA LEU A 4 -0.94 10.47 -0.88
C LEU A 4 -0.45 10.89 0.51
N GLY A 5 0.54 10.18 1.04
CA GLY A 5 1.11 10.49 2.34
C GLY A 5 2.49 9.87 2.52
N GLY A 6 3.20 10.37 3.53
CA GLY A 6 4.53 9.91 3.91
C GLY A 6 4.63 9.82 5.43
N TRP A 7 5.60 9.02 5.88
CA TRP A 7 5.92 8.89 7.30
C TRP A 7 7.42 8.79 7.49
N TYR A 8 7.89 9.22 8.66
CA TYR A 8 9.26 9.10 9.12
C TYR A 8 9.24 8.72 10.60
N ASN A 9 10.06 7.75 10.97
CA ASN A 9 10.23 7.28 12.34
C ASN A 9 11.70 7.43 12.72
N THR A 10 11.99 8.15 13.80
CA THR A 10 13.37 8.42 14.29
C THR A 10 13.92 7.33 15.21
N ALA A 11 13.19 6.23 15.40
CA ALA A 11 13.68 5.11 16.21
C ALA A 11 14.74 4.30 15.45
N ASP A 12 15.71 3.77 16.20
CA ASP A 12 16.74 2.89 15.66
C ASP A 12 16.13 1.62 15.06
N ALA A 13 16.70 1.16 13.96
CA ALA A 13 16.21 0.05 13.19
C ALA A 13 17.36 -0.80 12.62
N ASN A 14 17.28 -2.11 12.83
CA ASN A 14 18.26 -3.03 12.25
C ASN A 14 18.05 -3.16 10.73
N ASP A 15 19.16 -3.27 10.03
CA ASP A 15 19.21 -3.66 8.62
C ASP A 15 18.70 -5.09 8.44
N VAL A 16 17.98 -5.34 7.35
CA VAL A 16 17.39 -6.65 7.04
C VAL A 16 18.37 -7.61 6.36
N LEU A 17 19.52 -7.14 5.87
CA LEU A 17 20.50 -7.94 5.12
C LEU A 17 21.96 -7.73 5.56
N LYS A 18 22.37 -6.48 5.81
CA LYS A 18 23.78 -6.09 5.96
C LYS A 18 24.22 -5.95 7.40
N ASP A 19 25.49 -6.25 7.67
CA ASP A 19 26.21 -5.85 8.87
C ASP A 19 26.86 -4.47 8.71
N SER A 20 27.45 -3.92 9.78
CA SER A 20 28.10 -2.61 9.76
C SER A 20 29.32 -2.50 8.83
N ASN A 21 29.84 -3.61 8.29
CA ASN A 21 30.95 -3.64 7.35
C ASN A 21 30.47 -3.84 5.89
N GLY A 22 29.16 -3.99 5.65
CA GLY A 22 28.58 -4.21 4.33
C GLY A 22 28.50 -5.69 3.89
N ASP A 23 28.87 -6.62 4.77
CA ASP A 23 28.72 -8.07 4.53
C ASP A 23 27.29 -8.52 4.87
N ASP A 24 26.82 -9.63 4.31
CA ASP A 24 25.52 -10.21 4.71
C ASP A 24 25.65 -10.78 6.13
N TYR A 25 24.87 -10.25 7.10
CA TYR A 25 25.10 -10.53 8.53
C TYR A 25 24.91 -12.02 8.88
N VAL A 26 24.05 -12.72 8.12
CA VAL A 26 23.81 -14.17 8.28
C VAL A 26 25.05 -14.99 7.92
N LEU A 27 25.88 -14.50 6.98
CA LEU A 27 27.13 -15.12 6.54
C LEU A 27 28.30 -14.69 7.42
N SER A 28 28.42 -13.41 7.74
CA SER A 28 29.52 -12.87 8.55
C SER A 28 29.41 -13.23 10.04
N LYS A 29 28.22 -13.66 10.49
CA LYS A 29 27.87 -13.92 11.90
C LYS A 29 28.00 -12.70 12.81
N ARG A 30 28.07 -11.50 12.25
CA ARG A 30 28.06 -10.23 13.00
C ARG A 30 26.62 -9.76 13.23
N ALA A 31 26.47 -8.76 14.10
CA ALA A 31 25.19 -8.09 14.26
C ALA A 31 24.82 -7.31 12.97
N PRO A 32 23.52 -7.19 12.64
CA PRO A 32 23.07 -6.32 11.56
C PRO A 32 23.51 -4.86 11.77
N ALA A 33 23.65 -4.10 10.69
CA ALA A 33 23.82 -2.66 10.77
C ALA A 33 22.60 -2.01 11.42
N VAL A 34 22.78 -0.86 12.07
CA VAL A 34 21.71 -0.09 12.70
C VAL A 34 21.56 1.23 11.96
N HIS A 35 20.34 1.51 11.52
CA HIS A 35 19.91 2.76 10.92
C HIS A 35 19.19 3.62 11.94
N ASN A 36 19.37 4.94 11.88
CA ASN A 36 18.82 5.91 12.84
C ASN A 36 17.40 6.40 12.47
N GLY A 37 16.70 5.64 11.64
CA GLY A 37 15.32 5.93 11.29
C GLY A 37 14.77 5.01 10.22
N ARG A 38 13.47 5.13 10.01
CA ARG A 38 12.71 4.45 8.96
C ARG A 38 11.82 5.45 8.25
N TYR A 39 11.56 5.22 6.98
CA TYR A 39 10.66 6.04 6.20
C TYR A 39 9.77 5.20 5.29
N GLY A 40 8.74 5.84 4.78
CA GLY A 40 7.89 5.24 3.77
C GLY A 40 6.84 6.21 3.28
N GLY A 41 6.06 5.76 2.32
CA GLY A 41 5.02 6.55 1.71
C GLY A 41 3.93 5.68 1.11
N TRP A 42 2.81 6.31 0.80
CA TRP A 42 1.67 5.61 0.23
C TRP A 42 0.89 6.50 -0.72
N ILE A 43 0.21 5.86 -1.66
CA ILE A 43 -0.72 6.46 -2.61
C ILE A 43 -2.00 5.63 -2.66
N TYR A 44 -3.14 6.31 -2.67
CA TYR A 44 -4.46 5.69 -2.78
C TYR A 44 -5.30 6.41 -3.82
N LEU A 45 -5.74 5.67 -4.84
CA LEU A 45 -6.50 6.17 -5.97
C LEU A 45 -7.81 5.41 -6.03
N GLN A 46 -8.93 6.13 -6.17
CA GLN A 46 -10.23 5.53 -6.40
C GLN A 46 -10.98 6.38 -7.42
N GLN A 47 -11.43 5.76 -8.51
CA GLN A 47 -12.13 6.44 -9.59
C GLN A 47 -13.36 5.63 -10.01
N GLN A 48 -14.51 6.29 -10.03
CA GLN A 48 -15.71 5.74 -10.68
C GLN A 48 -15.53 5.86 -12.20
N VAL A 49 -15.57 4.71 -12.89
CA VAL A 49 -15.32 4.60 -14.33
C VAL A 49 -16.60 4.36 -15.13
N THR A 50 -17.68 3.93 -14.48
CA THR A 50 -19.01 3.87 -15.11
C THR A 50 -20.09 4.53 -14.25
N SER A 51 -21.16 4.98 -14.89
CA SER A 51 -22.36 5.49 -14.23
C SER A 51 -23.58 4.83 -14.87
N GLU A 52 -24.48 4.33 -14.04
CA GLU A 52 -25.77 3.81 -14.52
C GLU A 52 -26.72 4.93 -14.96
N LYS A 53 -27.68 4.59 -15.83
CA LYS A 53 -28.69 5.56 -16.31
C LYS A 53 -29.53 6.04 -15.12
N GLY A 54 -29.50 7.34 -14.85
CA GLY A 54 -30.21 7.96 -13.71
C GLY A 54 -29.30 8.66 -12.69
N GLY A 55 -27.97 8.61 -12.85
CA GLY A 55 -27.03 9.47 -12.12
C GLY A 55 -25.80 8.73 -11.58
N ALA A 56 -24.86 9.48 -11.01
CA ALA A 56 -23.56 8.97 -10.53
C ALA A 56 -23.63 8.07 -9.29
N GLY A 57 -24.82 7.85 -8.70
CA GLY A 57 -24.98 7.10 -7.46
C GLY A 57 -24.79 5.58 -7.58
N ARG A 58 -24.57 5.04 -8.79
CA ARG A 58 -24.39 3.61 -9.10
C ARG A 58 -23.38 3.43 -10.24
N GLY A 59 -22.69 2.30 -10.26
CA GLY A 59 -21.70 1.96 -11.28
C GLY A 59 -20.42 1.36 -10.71
N LEU A 60 -19.43 1.18 -11.59
CA LEU A 60 -18.14 0.56 -11.32
C LEU A 60 -17.13 1.62 -10.88
N SER A 61 -16.45 1.36 -9.76
CA SER A 61 -15.28 2.10 -9.31
C SER A 61 -14.07 1.19 -9.28
N LEU A 62 -12.95 1.69 -9.79
CA LEU A 62 -11.64 1.05 -9.67
C LEU A 62 -10.88 1.72 -8.53
N PHE A 63 -10.10 0.94 -7.79
CA PHE A 63 -9.19 1.46 -6.78
C PHE A 63 -7.80 0.84 -6.89
N TRP A 64 -6.80 1.61 -6.49
CA TRP A 64 -5.43 1.16 -6.37
C TRP A 64 -4.79 1.80 -5.13
N HIS A 65 -4.12 0.97 -4.34
CA HIS A 65 -3.37 1.39 -3.16
C HIS A 65 -1.95 0.84 -3.28
N LEU A 66 -0.96 1.68 -3.04
CA LEU A 66 0.44 1.29 -2.99
C LEU A 66 1.07 1.93 -1.76
N ALA A 67 1.69 1.10 -0.93
CA ALA A 67 2.54 1.52 0.19
C ALA A 67 3.97 1.06 -0.09
N MET A 68 4.94 1.96 0.08
CA MET A 68 6.37 1.71 -0.06
C MET A 68 7.05 1.95 1.29
N ASN A 69 7.96 1.07 1.67
CA ASN A 69 8.71 1.16 2.92
C ASN A 69 10.21 1.28 2.64
N ASP A 70 10.95 1.70 3.64
CA ASP A 70 12.41 1.69 3.66
C ASP A 70 12.95 0.27 3.41
N LYS A 71 13.80 0.11 2.38
CA LYS A 71 14.30 -1.21 1.94
C LYS A 71 15.35 -1.81 2.86
N ASP A 72 16.06 -0.96 3.59
CA ASP A 72 17.16 -1.41 4.44
C ASP A 72 16.62 -1.96 5.76
N THR A 73 15.48 -1.46 6.25
CA THR A 73 14.99 -1.77 7.60
C THR A 73 13.60 -2.43 7.65
N ALA A 74 12.88 -2.49 6.53
CA ALA A 74 11.58 -3.14 6.45
C ALA A 74 11.67 -4.51 5.76
N THR A 75 11.03 -5.52 6.34
CA THR A 75 10.96 -6.86 5.74
C THR A 75 10.02 -6.94 4.52
N MET A 76 9.30 -5.86 4.22
CA MET A 76 8.37 -5.74 3.11
C MET A 76 8.63 -4.43 2.38
N ASP A 77 9.27 -4.49 1.23
CA ASP A 77 9.63 -3.32 0.40
C ASP A 77 8.41 -2.50 0.01
N TYR A 78 7.33 -3.17 -0.41
CA TYR A 78 6.10 -2.52 -0.81
C TYR A 78 4.90 -3.47 -0.70
N GLN A 79 3.71 -2.89 -0.58
CA GLN A 79 2.44 -3.59 -0.67
C GLN A 79 1.55 -2.87 -1.68
N THR A 80 0.96 -3.63 -2.60
CA THR A 80 -0.01 -3.12 -3.58
C THR A 80 -1.35 -3.82 -3.41
N GLN A 81 -2.45 -3.09 -3.56
CA GLN A 81 -3.81 -3.63 -3.63
C GLN A 81 -4.51 -2.96 -4.80
N ILE A 82 -5.10 -3.77 -5.68
CA ILE A 82 -5.84 -3.29 -6.84
C ILE A 82 -7.17 -4.01 -6.87
N GLY A 83 -8.25 -3.28 -7.14
CA GLY A 83 -9.54 -3.90 -7.20
C GLY A 83 -10.62 -3.01 -7.78
N ALA A 84 -11.82 -3.55 -7.73
CA ALA A 84 -13.01 -2.91 -8.25
C ALA A 84 -14.17 -3.10 -7.28
N VAL A 85 -15.04 -2.10 -7.22
CA VAL A 85 -16.29 -2.13 -6.47
C VAL A 85 -17.40 -1.66 -7.40
N TYR A 86 -18.42 -2.50 -7.58
CA TYR A 86 -19.63 -2.14 -8.31
C TYR A 86 -20.76 -1.82 -7.31
N LYS A 87 -21.32 -0.61 -7.40
CA LYS A 87 -22.45 -0.16 -6.57
C LYS A 87 -23.78 -0.31 -7.30
N GLY A 88 -24.73 -0.98 -6.67
CA GLY A 88 -26.10 -1.20 -7.13
C GLY A 88 -26.20 -2.13 -8.34
N PRO A 89 -25.70 -3.39 -8.26
CA PRO A 89 -25.75 -4.35 -9.38
C PRO A 89 -27.18 -4.77 -9.75
N PHE A 90 -28.11 -4.72 -8.79
CA PHE A 90 -29.52 -5.09 -9.01
C PHE A 90 -30.41 -3.86 -8.88
N THR A 91 -31.37 -3.69 -9.80
CA THR A 91 -32.29 -2.54 -9.80
C THR A 91 -33.12 -2.45 -8.52
N GLY A 92 -33.52 -3.59 -7.95
CA GLY A 92 -34.24 -3.65 -6.68
C GLY A 92 -33.37 -3.43 -5.43
N ARG A 93 -32.04 -3.40 -5.58
CA ARG A 93 -31.07 -3.22 -4.48
C ARG A 93 -29.99 -2.20 -4.84
N PRO A 94 -30.35 -0.92 -5.06
CA PRO A 94 -29.43 0.09 -5.58
C PRO A 94 -28.30 0.49 -4.62
N GLN A 95 -28.36 0.08 -3.35
CA GLN A 95 -27.33 0.36 -2.33
C GLN A 95 -26.44 -0.86 -2.00
N ASP A 96 -26.63 -1.99 -2.66
CA ASP A 96 -25.73 -3.14 -2.50
C ASP A 96 -24.40 -2.90 -3.21
N TYR A 97 -23.35 -3.58 -2.76
CA TYR A 97 -22.01 -3.52 -3.36
C TYR A 97 -21.49 -4.93 -3.65
N ILE A 98 -20.78 -5.08 -4.76
CA ILE A 98 -19.95 -6.25 -5.06
C ILE A 98 -18.52 -5.76 -5.25
N GLY A 99 -17.56 -6.39 -4.57
CA GLY A 99 -16.15 -6.02 -4.62
C GLY A 99 -15.26 -7.20 -4.98
N LEU A 100 -14.13 -6.90 -5.63
CA LEU A 100 -13.04 -7.82 -5.91
C LEU A 100 -11.71 -7.06 -5.76
N GLY A 101 -10.72 -7.66 -5.09
CA GLY A 101 -9.38 -7.09 -4.92
C GLY A 101 -8.45 -8.01 -4.16
#